data_AF-A0A842WGT3-F1
#
_entry.id   AF-A0A842WGT3-F1
#
_cell.length_a   1.000
_cell.length_b   1.000
_cell.length_c   1.000
_cell.angle_alpha   90.00
_cell.angle_beta   90.00
_cell.angle_gamma   90.00
#
_symmetry.space_group_name_H-M   'P 1'
#
loop_
_entity.id
_entity.type
_entity.pdbx_description
1 polymer ?
#
loop_
_entity_poly.entity_id
_entity_poly.type
_entity_poly.pdbx_seq_one_letter_code
_entity_poly.pdbx_strand_id
1 'polypeptide(L)'
;MTMPETGEWKKMQEVEQRLQGRVSCCLSRMEIVLAKWESAKNKPAGFGKKIEVFKKCHSELSGWLNESVRGGFSGAKGRLERFIKIMENVKQWRRGS
;
A
#
# COMPACT_ATOMS: atom_id res chain seq x y z
N MET A 1 -27.26 -8.25 11.47
CA MET A 1 -26.03 -7.52 11.12
C MET A 1 -26.10 -6.18 11.85
N THR A 2 -25.53 -6.11 13.05
CA THR A 2 -25.56 -4.91 13.90
C THR A 2 -24.68 -3.84 13.27
N MET A 3 -25.23 -2.65 13.04
CA MET A 3 -24.42 -1.53 12.57
C MET A 3 -23.46 -1.11 13.69
N PRO A 4 -22.16 -0.91 13.39
CA PRO A 4 -21.21 -0.34 14.35
C PRO A 4 -21.73 1.02 14.85
N GLU A 5 -21.51 1.31 16.13
CA GLU A 5 -21.86 2.62 16.69
C GLU A 5 -21.18 3.73 15.88
N THR A 6 -21.87 4.85 15.68
CA THR A 6 -21.41 5.98 14.83
C THR A 6 -20.00 6.47 15.17
N GLY A 7 -19.53 6.29 16.40
CA GLY A 7 -18.16 6.60 16.83
C GLY A 7 -17.08 5.67 16.26
N GLU A 8 -17.37 4.40 16.01
CA GLU A 8 -16.40 3.44 15.47
C GLU A 8 -16.09 3.72 14.00
N TRP A 9 -17.12 4.06 13.22
CA TRP A 9 -16.97 4.47 11.82
C TRP A 9 -16.07 5.69 11.65
N LYS A 10 -16.26 6.70 12.50
CA LYS A 10 -15.46 7.91 12.48
C LYS A 10 -13.98 7.61 12.77
N LYS A 11 -13.70 6.77 13.78
CA LYS A 11 -12.34 6.33 14.09
C LYS A 11 -11.69 5.57 12.92
N MET A 12 -12.43 4.69 12.25
CA MET A 12 -11.93 3.95 11.09
C MET A 12 -11.59 4.89 9.93
N GLN A 13 -12.41 5.91 9.68
CA GLN A 13 -12.15 6.92 8.65
C GLN A 13 -10.91 7.77 8.98
N GLU A 14 -10.73 8.16 10.24
CA GLU A 14 -9.53 8.89 10.68
C GLU A 14 -8.26 8.05 10.50
N VAL A 15 -8.32 6.75 10.83
CA VAL A 15 -7.23 5.81 10.60
C VAL A 15 -6.94 5.67 9.11
N GLU A 16 -7.97 5.50 8.28
CA GLU A 16 -7.84 5.42 6.84
C GLU A 16 -7.17 6.67 6.25
N GLN A 17 -7.62 7.88 6.62
CA GLN A 17 -7.02 9.14 6.17
C GLN A 17 -5.54 9.26 6.57
N ARG A 18 -5.19 8.87 7.81
CA ARG A 18 -3.78 8.84 8.24
C ARG A 18 -2.95 7.85 7.41
N LEU A 19 -3.52 6.70 7.07
CA LEU A 19 -2.86 5.71 6.22
C LEU A 19 -2.71 6.21 4.78
N GLN A 20 -3.68 6.94 4.22
CA GLN A 20 -3.57 7.53 2.88
C GLN A 20 -2.30 8.40 2.75
N GLY A 21 -2.06 9.30 3.71
CA GLY A 21 -0.86 10.15 3.70
C GLY A 21 0.44 9.36 3.79
N ARG A 22 0.47 8.31 4.63
CA ARG A 22 1.64 7.43 4.77
C ARG A 22 1.89 6.62 3.51
N VAL A 23 0.85 6.04 2.92
CA VAL A 23 0.94 5.25 1.69
C VAL A 23 1.38 6.13 0.53
N SER A 24 0.82 7.34 0.39
CA SER A 24 1.26 8.30 -0.63
C SER A 24 2.76 8.60 -0.51
N CYS A 25 3.27 8.88 0.70
CA CYS A 25 4.70 9.11 0.92
C CYS A 25 5.55 7.87 0.58
N CYS A 26 5.09 6.68 0.95
CA CYS A 26 5.76 5.43 0.61
C CYS A 26 5.82 5.21 -0.91
N LEU A 27 4.71 5.42 -1.63
CA LEU A 27 4.65 5.28 -3.08
C LEU A 27 5.65 6.20 -3.78
N SER A 28 5.72 7.48 -3.41
CA SER A 28 6.70 8.42 -3.99
C SER A 28 8.15 7.97 -3.79
N ARG A 29 8.46 7.38 -2.62
CA ARG A 29 9.80 6.80 -2.39
C ARG A 29 10.06 5.58 -3.27
N MET A 30 9.06 4.73 -3.47
CA MET A 30 9.16 3.56 -4.33
C MET A 30 9.33 3.95 -5.79
N GLU A 31 8.58 4.95 -6.27
CA GLU A 31 8.71 5.52 -7.62
C GLU A 31 10.14 5.99 -7.90
N ILE A 32 10.78 6.69 -6.95
CA ILE A 32 12.19 7.10 -7.07
C ILE A 32 13.11 5.88 -7.21
N VAL A 33 12.92 4.85 -6.38
CA VAL A 33 13.74 3.62 -6.44
C VAL A 33 13.56 2.90 -7.78
N LEU A 34 12.32 2.77 -8.25
CA LEU A 34 12.01 2.13 -9.53
C LEU A 34 12.59 2.93 -10.70
N ALA A 35 12.45 4.27 -10.70
CA ALA A 35 13.04 5.14 -11.73
C ALA A 35 14.57 5.04 -11.77
N LYS A 36 15.22 4.99 -10.60
CA LYS A 36 16.67 4.77 -10.50
C LYS A 36 17.08 3.40 -11.04
N TRP A 37 16.29 2.36 -10.77
CA TRP A 37 16.55 1.02 -11.31
C TRP A 37 16.42 0.98 -12.83
N GLU A 38 15.37 1.57 -13.40
CA GLU A 38 15.15 1.56 -14.85
C GLU A 38 16.23 2.36 -15.60
N SER A 39 16.72 3.46 -15.03
CA SER A 39 17.78 4.29 -15.62
C SER A 39 19.20 3.79 -15.34
N ALA A 40 19.38 2.75 -14.51
CA ALA A 40 20.71 2.23 -14.19
C ALA A 40 21.35 1.53 -15.40
N LYS A 41 22.53 2.04 -15.83
CA LYS A 41 23.34 1.42 -16.89
C LYS A 41 23.84 0.02 -16.49
N ASN A 42 24.14 -0.17 -15.21
CA ASN A 42 24.56 -1.45 -14.64
C ASN A 42 23.58 -1.85 -13.54
N LYS A 43 22.95 -3.02 -13.69
CA LYS A 43 22.00 -3.57 -12.71
C LYS A 43 22.72 -4.61 -11.86
N PRO A 44 22.91 -4.38 -10.53
CA PRO A 44 23.57 -5.34 -9.66
C PRO A 44 22.92 -6.72 -9.76
N ALA A 45 23.74 -7.75 -9.92
CA ALA A 45 23.26 -9.13 -9.88
C ALA A 45 22.55 -9.40 -8.54
N GLY A 46 21.40 -10.07 -8.59
CA GLY A 46 20.60 -10.39 -7.38
C GLY A 46 19.64 -9.30 -6.91
N PHE A 47 19.68 -8.08 -7.45
CA PHE A 47 18.69 -7.03 -7.10
C PHE A 47 17.37 -7.13 -7.87
N GLY A 48 17.33 -7.85 -9.00
CA GLY A 48 16.13 -7.98 -9.84
C GLY A 48 14.91 -8.49 -9.06
N LYS A 49 15.07 -9.55 -8.26
CA LYS A 49 13.98 -10.12 -7.43
C LYS A 49 13.44 -9.10 -6.41
N LYS A 50 14.32 -8.28 -5.82
CA LYS A 50 13.90 -7.22 -4.88
C LYS A 50 13.10 -6.14 -5.61
N ILE A 51 13.50 -5.79 -6.83
CA ILE A 51 12.77 -4.82 -7.64
C ILE A 51 11.39 -5.36 -8.06
N GLU A 52 11.27 -6.63 -8.39
CA GLU A 52 9.96 -7.25 -8.64
C GLU A 52 9.03 -7.15 -7.42
N VAL A 53 9.57 -7.40 -6.22
CA VAL A 53 8.83 -7.20 -4.96
C VAL A 53 8.42 -5.74 -4.82
N PHE A 54 9.31 -4.77 -5.09
CA PHE A 54 8.97 -3.34 -5.08
C PHE A 54 7.84 -3.01 -6.07
N LYS A 55 7.87 -3.54 -7.30
CA LYS A 55 6.82 -3.33 -8.30
C LYS A 55 5.47 -3.88 -7.84
N LYS A 56 5.44 -5.08 -7.25
CA LYS A 56 4.22 -5.69 -6.69
C LYS A 56 3.66 -4.87 -5.53
N CYS A 57 4.51 -4.53 -4.55
CA CYS A 57 4.13 -3.67 -3.43
C CYS A 57 3.57 -2.33 -3.91
N HIS A 58 4.20 -1.72 -4.92
CA HIS A 58 3.77 -0.44 -5.47
C HIS A 58 2.37 -0.57 -6.06
N SER A 59 2.14 -1.58 -6.92
CA SER A 59 0.84 -1.81 -7.54
C SER A 59 -0.29 -2.01 -6.53
N GLU A 60 -0.09 -2.84 -5.51
CA GLU A 60 -1.11 -3.07 -4.48
C GLU A 60 -1.42 -1.82 -3.66
N LEU A 61 -0.38 -1.09 -3.24
CA LEU A 61 -0.53 0.13 -2.45
C LEU A 61 -1.15 1.28 -3.25
N SER A 62 -0.77 1.46 -4.52
CA SER A 62 -1.40 2.45 -5.42
C SER A 62 -2.88 2.13 -5.65
N GLY A 63 -3.21 0.85 -5.87
CA GLY A 63 -4.60 0.43 -6.02
C GLY A 63 -5.41 0.71 -4.76
N TRP A 64 -4.86 0.41 -3.59
CA TRP A 64 -5.50 0.72 -2.31
C TRP A 64 -5.70 2.23 -2.11
N LEU A 65 -4.67 3.04 -2.36
CA LEU A 65 -4.76 4.49 -2.19
C LEU A 65 -5.82 5.10 -3.12
N ASN A 66 -5.87 4.64 -4.37
CA ASN A 66 -6.86 5.11 -5.34
C ASN A 66 -8.30 4.80 -4.91
N GLU A 67 -8.55 3.59 -4.42
CA GLU A 67 -9.85 3.20 -3.84
C GLU A 67 -10.17 3.97 -2.56
N SER A 68 -9.18 4.21 -1.71
CA SER A 68 -9.33 4.89 -0.43
C SER A 68 -9.67 6.37 -0.61
N VAL A 69 -9.06 7.05 -1.60
CA VAL A 69 -9.34 8.45 -1.92
C VAL A 69 -10.68 8.63 -2.66
N ARG A 70 -11.04 7.68 -3.54
CA ARG A 70 -12.28 7.76 -4.35
C ARG A 70 -13.51 7.18 -3.65
N GLY A 71 -13.33 6.31 -2.66
CA GLY A 71 -14.41 5.60 -2.00
C GLY A 71 -15.20 6.49 -1.05
N GLY A 72 -16.52 6.58 -1.26
CA GLY A 72 -17.45 7.20 -0.32
C GLY A 72 -17.42 6.55 1.08
N PHE A 73 -18.05 7.24 2.04
CA PHE A 73 -18.03 6.98 3.49
C PHE A 73 -18.39 5.54 3.93
N SER A 74 -18.92 4.68 3.05
CA SER A 74 -19.51 3.36 3.35
C SER A 74 -18.58 2.14 3.24
N GLY A 75 -17.25 2.30 3.23
CA GLY A 75 -16.33 1.16 2.98
C GLY A 75 -15.02 1.11 3.78
N ALA A 76 -14.83 1.96 4.79
CA ALA A 76 -13.53 2.10 5.48
C ALA A 76 -13.02 0.78 6.07
N LYS A 77 -13.91 -0.03 6.69
CA LYS A 77 -13.55 -1.34 7.24
C LYS A 77 -12.94 -2.28 6.20
N GLY A 78 -13.63 -2.49 5.07
CA GLY A 78 -13.14 -3.38 4.01
C GLY A 78 -11.84 -2.88 3.37
N ARG A 79 -11.67 -1.57 3.26
CA ARG A 79 -10.41 -0.98 2.77
C ARG A 79 -9.28 -1.15 3.78
N LEU A 80 -9.52 -1.00 5.07
CA LEU A 80 -8.53 -1.28 6.12
C LEU A 80 -8.15 -2.76 6.18
N GLU A 81 -9.11 -3.68 6.04
CA GLU A 81 -8.85 -5.12 5.94
C GLU A 81 -7.98 -5.44 4.72
N ARG A 82 -8.28 -4.83 3.56
CA ARG A 82 -7.45 -4.95 2.36
C ARG A 82 -6.04 -4.41 2.60
N PHE A 83 -5.90 -3.27 3.26
CA PHE A 83 -4.59 -2.71 3.60
C PHE A 83 -3.76 -3.67 4.46
N ILE A 84 -4.38 -4.27 5.49
CA ILE A 84 -3.72 -5.26 6.34
C ILE A 84 -3.21 -6.45 5.51
N LYS A 85 -4.03 -6.97 4.61
CA LYS A 85 -3.65 -8.07 3.71
C LYS A 85 -2.46 -7.71 2.81
N ILE A 86 -2.44 -6.50 2.25
CA ILE A 86 -1.30 -5.99 1.48
C ILE A 86 -0.04 -5.98 2.34
N MET A 87 -0.13 -5.47 3.57
CA MET A 87 1.02 -5.43 4.49
C MET A 87 1.52 -6.82 4.90
N GLU A 88 0.64 -7.82 4.99
CA GLU A 88 1.01 -9.23 5.21
C GLU A 88 1.75 -9.81 4.00
N ASN A 89 1.24 -9.57 2.77
CA ASN A 89 1.90 -9.96 1.53
C ASN A 89 3.33 -9.37 1.45
N VAL A 90 3.48 -8.07 1.75
CA VAL A 90 4.80 -7.40 1.77
C VAL A 90 5.76 -8.08 2.74
N LYS A 91 5.29 -8.45 3.94
CA LYS A 91 6.11 -9.15 4.94
C LYS A 91 6.53 -10.54 4.43
N GLN A 92 5.65 -11.26 3.77
CA GLN A 92 5.96 -12.58 3.21
C GLN A 92 6.98 -12.48 2.06
N TRP A 93 6.79 -11.55 1.14
CA TRP A 93 7.71 -11.33 0.04
C TRP A 93 9.12 -10.96 0.52
N ARG A 94 9.22 -10.15 1.58
CA ARG A 94 10.50 -9.84 2.23
C ARG A 94 11.22 -11.07 2.80
N ARG A 95 10.49 -12.09 3.29
CA ARG A 95 11.09 -13.31 3.86
C ARG A 95 11.57 -14.30 2.80
N GLY A 96 10.97 -14.26 1.61
CA GLY A 96 11.32 -15.14 0.49
C GLY A 96 12.26 -14.53 -0.57
N SER A 97 12.76 -13.30 -0.36
CA SER A 97 13.67 -12.57 -1.27
C SER A 97 15.03 -12.33 -0.66
#